data_AF-A0A819QVX4-F1
#
_entry.id   AF-A0A819QVX4-F1
#
_cell.length_a   1.000
_cell.length_b   1.000
_cell.length_c   1.000
_cell.angle_alpha   90.00
_cell.angle_beta   90.00
_cell.angle_gamma   90.00
#
_symmetry.space_group_name_H-M   'P 1'
#
loop_
_entity.id
_entity.type
_entity.pdbx_description
1 polymer ?
#
loop_
_entity_poly.entity_id
_entity_poly.type
_entity_poly.pdbx_seq_one_letter_code
_entity_poly.pdbx_strand_id
1 'polypeptide(L)'
;MFPTPDLSHFTRNDYNEIYEPDADSFLLLDALELKLNKILEQKPFIILEFGCGSGLATTFIAKHFCPSSCLFFAIDMNPYAC
;
A
#
# COMPACT_ATOMS: atom_id res chain seq x y z
N MET A 1 -3.43 3.44 -15.84
CA MET A 1 -3.14 4.15 -14.60
C MET A 1 -4.27 3.90 -13.64
N PHE A 2 -4.00 3.08 -12.64
CA PHE A 2 -4.96 2.81 -11.56
C PHE A 2 -4.97 4.00 -10.59
N PRO A 3 -6.12 4.28 -9.94
CA PRO A 3 -6.19 5.40 -9.02
C PRO A 3 -5.37 5.11 -7.77
N THR A 4 -4.56 6.09 -7.37
CA THR A 4 -3.92 6.13 -6.06
C THR A 4 -5.00 6.02 -4.97
N PRO A 5 -4.76 5.27 -3.87
CA PRO A 5 -5.65 5.25 -2.73
C PRO A 5 -5.97 6.64 -2.16
N ASP A 6 -7.15 6.76 -1.57
CA ASP A 6 -7.60 8.03 -0.99
C ASP A 6 -6.91 8.27 0.36
N LEU A 7 -6.22 9.39 0.45
CA LEU A 7 -5.49 9.86 1.63
C LEU A 7 -6.19 11.05 2.31
N SER A 8 -7.40 11.42 1.88
CA SER A 8 -8.12 12.61 2.39
C SER A 8 -8.43 12.57 3.89
N HIS A 9 -8.35 11.40 4.51
CA HIS A 9 -8.51 11.20 5.94
C HIS A 9 -7.29 11.63 6.76
N PHE A 10 -6.11 11.75 6.13
CA PHE A 10 -4.92 12.28 6.79
C PHE A 10 -4.95 13.82 6.83
N THR A 11 -4.53 14.35 7.97
CA THR A 11 -4.32 15.76 8.22
C THR A 11 -2.82 16.06 8.27
N ARG A 12 -2.45 17.35 8.21
CA ARG A 12 -1.05 17.76 8.38
C ARG A 12 -0.44 17.32 9.70
N ASN A 13 -1.25 17.16 10.75
CA ASN A 13 -0.74 16.71 12.04
C ASN A 13 -0.39 15.24 12.04
N ASP A 14 -1.10 14.41 11.27
CA ASP A 14 -0.82 12.98 11.16
C ASP A 14 0.55 12.76 10.50
N TYR A 15 0.91 13.60 9.52
CA TYR A 15 2.21 13.56 8.86
C TYR A 15 3.41 14.02 9.72
N ASN A 16 3.17 14.49 10.95
CA ASN A 16 4.27 14.67 11.91
C ASN A 16 4.75 13.33 12.49
N GLU A 17 3.84 12.36 12.56
CA GLU A 17 4.11 11.04 13.12
C GLU A 17 4.26 10.00 12.01
N ILE A 18 3.51 10.13 10.92
CA ILE A 18 3.45 9.16 9.81
C ILE A 18 4.18 9.73 8.60
N TYR A 19 4.85 8.86 7.83
CA TYR A 19 5.44 9.26 6.56
C TYR A 19 4.37 9.74 5.57
N GLU A 20 4.45 11.00 5.15
CA GLU A 20 3.64 11.53 4.05
C GLU A 20 4.13 10.93 2.72
N PRO A 21 3.25 10.31 1.92
CA PRO A 21 3.67 9.74 0.64
C PRO A 21 4.27 10.78 -0.31
N ASP A 22 5.47 10.50 -0.79
CA ASP A 22 6.21 11.35 -1.73
C ASP A 22 6.61 10.58 -3.00
N ALA A 23 7.48 11.15 -3.83
CA ALA A 23 7.89 10.63 -5.13
C ALA A 23 8.34 9.16 -5.11
N ASP A 24 8.98 8.71 -4.04
CA ASP A 24 9.40 7.32 -3.87
C ASP A 24 8.22 6.35 -3.71
N SER A 25 7.19 6.77 -2.97
CA SER A 25 5.95 6.02 -2.78
C SER A 25 5.20 5.88 -4.09
N PHE A 26 5.11 6.96 -4.87
CA PHE A 26 4.45 6.92 -6.19
C PHE A 26 5.24 6.09 -7.20
N LEU A 27 6.58 6.16 -7.18
CA LEU A 27 7.42 5.29 -8.00
C LEU A 27 7.22 3.81 -7.68
N LEU A 28 7.01 3.47 -6.40
CA LEU A 28 6.67 2.11 -5.99
C LEU A 28 5.29 1.70 -6.53
N LEU A 29 4.27 2.56 -6.47
CA LEU A 29 2.96 2.27 -7.05
C LEU A 29 3.04 2.01 -8.55
N ASP A 30 3.81 2.82 -9.28
CA ASP A 30 4.03 2.63 -10.72
C ASP A 30 4.69 1.27 -11.00
N ALA A 31 5.70 0.89 -10.21
CA ALA A 31 6.37 -0.40 -10.33
C ALA A 31 5.41 -1.57 -10.05
N LEU A 32 4.51 -1.42 -9.07
CA LEU A 32 3.48 -2.40 -8.75
C LEU A 32 2.42 -2.50 -9.85
N GLU A 33 1.95 -1.37 -10.40
CA GLU A 33 1.04 -1.34 -11.56
C GLU A 33 1.64 -2.12 -12.74
N LEU A 34 2.92 -1.90 -13.05
CA LEU A 34 3.62 -2.60 -14.13
C LEU A 34 3.74 -4.12 -13.92
N LYS A 35 3.67 -4.60 -12.67
CA LYS A 35 3.78 -6.02 -12.32
C LYS A 35 2.47 -6.66 -11.89
N LEU A 36 1.38 -5.91 -11.83
CA LEU A 36 0.12 -6.34 -11.23
C LEU A 36 -0.39 -7.67 -11.79
N ASN A 37 -0.45 -7.81 -13.12
CA ASN A 37 -0.92 -9.05 -13.76
C ASN A 37 -0.08 -10.27 -13.33
N LYS A 38 1.24 -10.12 -13.29
CA LYS A 38 2.16 -11.20 -12.86
C LYS A 38 1.94 -11.56 -11.39
N ILE A 39 1.67 -10.59 -10.54
CA ILE A 39 1.37 -10.81 -9.12
C ILE A 39 0.03 -11.55 -8.97
N LEU A 40 -1.01 -11.14 -9.70
CA LEU A 40 -2.33 -11.79 -9.66
C LEU A 40 -2.29 -13.23 -10.18
N GLU A 41 -1.53 -13.49 -11.25
CA GLU A 41 -1.32 -14.83 -11.81
C GLU A 41 -0.65 -15.80 -10.83
N GLN A 42 0.21 -15.28 -9.94
CA GLN A 42 0.86 -16.08 -8.89
C GLN A 42 -0.12 -16.55 -7.81
N LYS A 43 -1.30 -15.93 -7.70
CA LYS A 43 -2.32 -16.22 -6.68
C LYS A 43 -1.72 -16.28 -5.26
N PRO A 44 -1.04 -15.22 -4.81
CA PRO A 44 -0.44 -15.21 -3.48
C PRO A 44 -1.54 -15.33 -2.42
N PHE A 45 -1.34 -16.21 -1.45
CA PHE A 45 -2.23 -16.32 -0.29
C PHE A 45 -1.97 -15.22 0.75
N ILE A 46 -0.75 -14.68 0.79
CA ILE A 46 -0.31 -13.67 1.74
C ILE A 46 0.54 -12.64 1.01
N ILE A 47 0.27 -11.36 1.26
CA ILE A 47 1.12 -10.23 0.91
C ILE A 47 1.51 -9.52 2.22
N LEU A 48 2.79 -9.21 2.36
CA LEU A 48 3.36 -8.55 3.54
C LEU A 48 4.17 -7.34 3.10
N GLU A 49 3.83 -6.17 3.65
CA GLU A 49 4.60 -4.94 3.53
C GLU A 49 5.36 -4.66 4.83
N PHE A 50 6.64 -4.32 4.71
CA PHE A 50 7.49 -3.84 5.80
C PHE A 50 7.71 -2.33 5.66
N GLY A 51 7.50 -1.58 6.73
CA GLY A 51 7.59 -0.11 6.72
C GLY A 51 6.42 0.50 5.97
N CYS A 52 5.20 0.19 6.38
CA CYS A 52 4.00 0.57 5.64
C CYS A 52 3.66 2.06 5.71
N GLY A 53 4.19 2.83 6.67
CA GLY A 53 3.95 4.27 6.76
C GLY A 53 2.46 4.62 6.74
N SER A 54 1.98 5.25 5.67
CA SER A 54 0.56 5.61 5.50
C SER A 54 -0.34 4.46 5.03
N GLY A 55 0.20 3.26 4.83
CA GLY A 55 -0.52 2.09 4.27
C GLY A 55 -0.83 2.17 2.77
N LEU A 56 -0.20 3.11 2.05
CA LEU A 56 -0.53 3.42 0.65
C LEU A 56 -0.31 2.22 -0.28
N ALA A 57 0.85 1.56 -0.21
CA ALA A 57 1.20 0.50 -1.15
C ALA A 57 0.39 -0.78 -0.91
N THR A 58 0.24 -1.22 0.35
CA THR A 58 -0.67 -2.33 0.69
C THR A 58 -2.09 -2.06 0.21
N THR A 59 -2.63 -0.85 0.48
CA THR A 59 -3.99 -0.49 0.05
C THR A 59 -4.13 -0.50 -1.47
N PHE A 60 -3.13 0.00 -2.19
CA PHE A 60 -3.11 -0.01 -3.65
C PHE A 60 -3.21 -1.43 -4.19
N ILE A 61 -2.34 -2.35 -3.76
CA ILE A 61 -2.38 -3.74 -4.25
C ILE A 61 -3.69 -4.43 -3.84
N ALA A 62 -4.13 -4.26 -2.58
CA ALA A 62 -5.30 -4.94 -2.05
C ALA A 62 -6.58 -4.67 -2.85
N LYS A 63 -6.73 -3.45 -3.40
CA LYS A 63 -7.85 -3.08 -4.27
C LYS A 63 -7.97 -3.91 -5.54
N HIS A 64 -6.90 -4.57 -5.97
CA HIS A 64 -6.86 -5.41 -7.16
C HIS A 64 -7.11 -6.90 -6.89
N PHE A 65 -7.27 -7.29 -5.62
CA PHE A 65 -7.57 -8.66 -5.22
C PHE A 65 -9.06 -8.83 -4.88
N CYS A 66 -9.59 -10.03 -5.10
CA CYS A 66 -10.91 -10.37 -4.57
C CYS A 66 -10.84 -10.50 -3.04
N PRO A 67 -11.86 -10.05 -2.27
CA PRO A 67 -11.85 -9.97 -0.80
C PRO A 67 -11.50 -11.26 -0.05
N SER A 68 -11.54 -12.42 -0.71
CA SER A 68 -11.28 -13.73 -0.11
C SER A 68 -10.06 -14.46 -0.70
N SER A 69 -9.28 -13.79 -1.55
CA SER A 69 -8.20 -14.43 -2.32
C SER A 69 -6.80 -14.28 -1.72
N CYS A 70 -6.59 -13.27 -0.87
CA CYS A 70 -5.28 -12.95 -0.30
C CYS A 70 -5.44 -12.27 1.07
N LEU A 71 -4.56 -12.60 2.02
CA LEU A 71 -4.40 -11.88 3.28
C LEU A 71 -3.31 -10.83 3.14
N PHE A 72 -3.60 -9.61 3.61
CA PHE A 72 -2.67 -8.49 3.58
C PHE A 72 -2.22 -8.17 5.00
N PHE A 73 -0.91 -8.16 5.19
CA PHE A 73 -0.28 -7.70 6.42
C PHE A 73 0.60 -6.50 6.10
N ALA A 74 0.60 -5.52 6.99
CA ALA A 74 1.43 -4.35 6.92
C ALA A 74 2.02 -4.16 8.31
N ILE A 75 3.34 -3.99 8.38
CA ILE A 75 4.04 -3.80 9.66
C ILE A 75 4.94 -2.58 9.60
N ASP A 76 4.99 -1.85 10.69
CA ASP A 76 5.88 -0.72 10.88
C ASP A 76 6.47 -0.75 12.29
N MET A 77 7.63 -0.13 12.47
CA MET A 77 8.17 0.10 13.82
C MET A 77 7.45 1.25 14.53
N ASN A 78 6.89 2.17 13.76
CA ASN A 78 6.14 3.30 14.27
C ASN A 78 4.70 2.88 14.65
N PRO A 79 4.29 3.02 15.93
CA PRO A 79 2.94 2.64 16.36
C PRO A 79 1.82 3.53 15.79
N TYR A 80 2.16 4.68 15.19
CA TYR A 80 1.21 5.56 14.53
C TYR A 80 1.02 5.24 13.04
N ALA A 81 1.91 4.44 12.45
CA ALA A 81 1.81 4.07 11.05
C ALA A 81 0.69 3.04 10.80
N CYS A 82 0.08 3.16 9.62
CA CYS A 82 -1.06 2.42 9.07
C CYS A 82 -2.39 2.52 9.86
#